data_AF-A0A3P7LBE9-F1
#
_entry.id   AF-A0A3P7LBE9-F1
#
_cell.length_a   1.000
_cell.length_b   1.000
_cell.length_c   1.000
_cell.angle_alpha   90.00
_cell.angle_beta   90.00
_cell.angle_gamma   90.00
#
_symmetry.space_group_name_H-M   'P 1'
#
loop_
_entity.id
_entity.type
_entity.pdbx_description
1 polymer ?
#
loop_
_entity_poly.entity_id
_entity_poly.type
_entity_poly.pdbx_seq_one_letter_code
_entity_poly.pdbx_strand_id
1 'polypeptide(L)'
;MSGSPWASWALGSNVVKSSLDLAKVLNCDRNIRGCLSKKSPDEIYDAIQKVRSYGIGATDSLVPLDHNARKHLQDYYWFFISGGRAADMSAWLLCHPYDLTFTAPRKTAMIGLTNKEAALFTIMGVAPFMQKFSVNPTTYTDWNREKLINKLKKLVELDYSGTDMQNIIDEIIAYYVDRGEERNYEFYIDRYTQFISDTLFTVSLVDGAITRRNTGWDIYAYVLDHHNEAVWNDRVPKRLRGAAHASEFPYINGVYLLGEFKFDENDQVIADIFQQSIIEFVKNGAPKNQHVVWQDAGKDTKLRYLRIAPNPEMKSGFNNETVDFWHKLRKYAFDLIEMMPTKDSNT
;
A
#
# COMPACT_ATOMS: atom_id res chain seq x y z
N MET A 1 -2.31 10.37 4.34
CA MET A 1 -0.86 10.13 4.31
C MET A 1 -0.70 8.63 4.19
N SER A 2 0.07 8.15 3.20
CA SER A 2 0.41 6.74 3.00
C SER A 2 -0.78 5.77 2.95
N GLY A 3 -1.88 6.18 2.33
CA GLY A 3 -3.08 5.36 2.22
C GLY A 3 -4.20 6.05 1.45
N SER A 4 -5.05 5.25 0.81
CA SER A 4 -6.14 5.71 -0.04
C SER A 4 -7.30 4.71 0.04
N PRO A 5 -8.57 5.16 -0.02
CA PRO A 5 -9.69 4.24 -0.09
C PRO A 5 -9.77 3.47 -1.43
N TRP A 6 -8.95 3.82 -2.42
CA TRP A 6 -8.76 3.04 -3.66
C TRP A 6 -7.84 1.84 -3.47
N ALA A 7 -7.14 1.71 -2.34
CA ALA A 7 -6.25 0.58 -2.12
C ALA A 7 -7.10 -0.68 -1.90
N SER A 8 -6.72 -1.80 -2.53
CA SER A 8 -7.44 -3.07 -2.35
C SER A 8 -7.62 -3.45 -0.89
N TRP A 9 -6.62 -3.27 -0.04
CA TRP A 9 -6.71 -3.54 1.40
C TRP A 9 -7.69 -2.63 2.16
N ALA A 10 -8.08 -1.49 1.58
CA ALA A 10 -9.12 -0.60 2.10
C ALA A 10 -10.51 -0.90 1.50
N LEU A 11 -10.58 -1.70 0.43
CA LEU A 11 -11.81 -2.07 -0.27
C LEU A 11 -12.39 -3.37 0.30
N GLY A 12 -13.67 -3.33 0.69
CA GLY A 12 -14.39 -4.45 1.30
C GLY A 12 -14.88 -5.54 0.35
N SER A 13 -14.24 -5.77 -0.81
CA SER A 13 -14.77 -6.64 -1.87
C SER A 13 -15.03 -8.09 -1.42
N ASN A 14 -14.28 -8.56 -0.42
CA ASN A 14 -14.39 -9.92 0.12
C ASN A 14 -15.21 -10.04 1.42
N VAL A 15 -15.82 -8.97 1.92
CA VAL A 15 -16.48 -8.93 3.26
C VAL A 15 -17.49 -10.06 3.45
N VAL A 16 -18.34 -10.33 2.45
CA VAL A 16 -19.37 -11.38 2.55
C VAL A 16 -18.71 -12.76 2.71
N LYS A 17 -17.76 -13.10 1.84
CA LYS A 17 -17.05 -14.38 1.88
C LYS A 17 -16.29 -14.53 3.21
N SER A 18 -15.54 -13.51 3.61
CA SER A 18 -14.79 -13.52 4.87
C SER A 18 -15.74 -13.73 6.06
N SER A 19 -16.86 -13.00 6.11
CA SER A 19 -17.84 -13.14 7.20
C SER A 19 -18.43 -14.56 7.29
N LEU A 20 -18.67 -15.21 6.14
CA LEU A 20 -19.14 -16.60 6.07
C LEU A 20 -18.06 -17.59 6.54
N ASP A 21 -16.81 -17.38 6.16
CA ASP A 21 -15.69 -18.23 6.60
C ASP A 21 -15.48 -18.13 8.12
N LEU A 22 -15.56 -16.92 8.69
CA LEU A 22 -15.53 -16.72 10.15
C LEU A 22 -16.70 -17.41 10.84
N ALA A 23 -17.92 -17.22 10.31
CA ALA A 23 -19.11 -17.87 10.85
C ALA A 23 -18.96 -19.39 10.85
N LYS A 24 -18.40 -19.96 9.78
CA LYS A 24 -18.11 -21.40 9.70
C LYS A 24 -17.14 -21.86 10.77
N VAL A 25 -16.02 -21.15 10.99
CA VAL A 25 -15.04 -21.49 12.03
C VAL A 25 -15.63 -21.40 13.44
N LEU A 26 -16.57 -20.46 13.65
CA LEU A 26 -17.27 -20.26 14.92
C LEU A 26 -18.49 -21.17 15.12
N ASN A 27 -18.75 -22.09 14.18
CA ASN A 27 -19.93 -22.96 14.15
C ASN A 27 -21.26 -22.16 14.20
N CYS A 28 -21.27 -21.01 13.52
CA CYS A 28 -22.45 -20.18 13.31
C CYS A 28 -23.02 -20.44 11.90
N ASP A 29 -23.71 -21.55 11.71
CA ASP A 29 -24.27 -21.98 10.42
C ASP A 29 -25.69 -21.43 10.16
N ARG A 30 -26.43 -21.09 11.21
CA ARG A 30 -27.79 -20.51 11.16
C ARG A 30 -27.89 -19.25 11.99
N ASN A 31 -28.71 -18.31 11.54
CA ASN A 31 -28.82 -16.98 12.18
C ASN A 31 -27.43 -16.40 12.48
N ILE A 32 -26.57 -16.35 11.46
CA ILE A 32 -25.14 -16.00 11.57
C ILE A 32 -24.94 -14.75 12.44
N ARG A 33 -25.70 -13.69 12.16
CA ARG A 33 -25.62 -12.44 12.91
C ARG A 33 -25.91 -12.63 14.40
N GLY A 34 -27.00 -13.32 14.75
CA GLY A 34 -27.39 -13.56 16.14
C GLY A 34 -26.49 -14.56 16.87
N CYS A 35 -25.81 -15.46 16.13
CA CYS A 35 -24.81 -16.35 16.69
C CYS A 35 -23.50 -15.61 16.96
N LEU A 36 -22.97 -14.87 15.97
CA LEU A 36 -21.76 -14.08 16.10
C LEU A 36 -21.86 -13.02 17.19
N SER A 37 -23.03 -12.40 17.38
CA SER A 37 -23.24 -11.41 18.44
C SER A 37 -23.15 -11.98 19.87
N LYS A 38 -23.15 -13.31 20.02
CA LYS A 38 -23.01 -14.00 21.31
C LYS A 38 -21.58 -14.50 21.55
N LYS A 39 -20.69 -14.38 20.56
CA LYS A 39 -19.29 -14.79 20.67
C LYS A 39 -18.51 -13.74 21.45
N SER A 40 -17.61 -14.21 22.32
CA SER A 40 -16.70 -13.30 23.01
C SER A 40 -15.70 -12.69 22.01
N PRO A 41 -15.10 -11.54 22.33
CA PRO A 41 -13.99 -10.99 21.53
C PRO A 41 -12.87 -12.01 21.31
N ASP A 42 -12.50 -12.78 22.34
CA ASP A 42 -11.44 -13.79 22.24
C ASP A 42 -11.80 -14.94 21.30
N GLU A 43 -13.05 -15.45 21.37
CA GLU A 43 -13.53 -16.45 20.41
C GLU A 43 -13.44 -15.92 18.97
N ILE A 44 -13.81 -14.65 18.76
CA ILE A 44 -13.72 -14.01 17.46
C ILE A 44 -12.25 -13.88 17.03
N TYR A 45 -11.35 -13.39 17.89
CA TYR A 45 -9.93 -13.26 17.56
C TYR A 45 -9.28 -14.62 17.25
N ASP A 46 -9.55 -15.65 18.04
CA ASP A 46 -9.07 -17.00 17.80
C ASP A 46 -9.62 -17.57 16.50
N ALA A 47 -10.90 -17.33 16.21
CA ALA A 47 -11.51 -17.73 14.95
C ALA A 47 -10.91 -16.98 13.76
N ILE A 48 -10.57 -15.70 13.89
CA ILE A 48 -9.83 -14.95 12.87
C ILE A 48 -8.48 -15.62 12.60
N GLN A 49 -7.73 -15.99 13.65
CA GLN A 49 -6.47 -16.72 13.49
C GLN A 49 -6.66 -18.11 12.86
N LYS A 50 -7.80 -18.77 13.14
CA LYS A 50 -8.14 -20.08 12.55
C LYS A 50 -8.61 -19.97 11.10
N VAL A 51 -9.39 -18.97 10.73
CA VAL A 51 -9.70 -18.67 9.32
C VAL A 51 -8.39 -18.47 8.57
N ARG A 52 -7.44 -17.73 9.17
CA ARG A 52 -6.08 -17.57 8.65
C ARG A 52 -5.31 -18.89 8.55
N SER A 53 -5.47 -19.83 9.47
CA SER A 53 -4.71 -21.10 9.44
C SER A 53 -5.36 -22.19 8.58
N TYR A 54 -6.69 -22.28 8.50
CA TYR A 54 -7.40 -23.15 7.55
C TYR A 54 -7.24 -22.69 6.09
N GLY A 55 -6.87 -21.42 5.89
CA GLY A 55 -6.38 -20.84 4.65
C GLY A 55 -4.87 -20.97 4.44
N ILE A 56 -4.12 -21.73 5.26
CA ILE A 56 -2.67 -21.94 5.10
C ILE A 56 -2.34 -23.44 5.28
N GLY A 57 -2.28 -24.14 4.15
CA GLY A 57 -1.63 -25.44 4.03
C GLY A 57 -0.12 -25.20 3.99
N ALA A 58 0.58 -25.97 4.80
CA ALA A 58 2.01 -25.93 5.03
C ALA A 58 2.85 -25.80 3.74
N THR A 59 3.80 -24.86 3.76
CA THR A 59 5.06 -25.05 3.03
C THR A 59 6.20 -24.44 3.85
N ASP A 60 6.85 -25.28 4.64
CA ASP A 60 8.31 -25.31 4.65
C ASP A 60 8.75 -26.77 4.83
N SER A 61 9.79 -27.14 4.07
CA SER A 61 10.53 -28.41 3.98
C SER A 61 10.03 -29.54 3.04
N LEU A 62 10.74 -29.66 1.90
CA LEU A 62 11.20 -30.87 1.19
C LEU A 62 10.17 -31.84 0.50
N VAL A 63 10.04 -31.71 -0.85
CA VAL A 63 9.90 -32.73 -1.95
C VAL A 63 8.90 -33.92 -1.79
N PRO A 64 8.22 -34.43 -2.86
CA PRO A 64 7.63 -33.86 -4.07
C PRO A 64 6.11 -34.20 -4.25
N LEU A 65 5.52 -33.61 -5.28
CA LEU A 65 4.30 -34.00 -6.00
C LEU A 65 2.90 -33.59 -5.46
N ASP A 66 2.17 -33.09 -6.44
CA ASP A 66 0.75 -33.31 -6.74
C ASP A 66 -0.26 -32.21 -6.37
N HIS A 67 -1.12 -32.00 -7.36
CA HIS A 67 -2.07 -30.94 -7.60
C HIS A 67 -3.06 -30.74 -6.44
N ASN A 68 -3.00 -29.57 -5.81
CA ASN A 68 -4.15 -28.74 -5.46
C ASN A 68 -3.68 -27.43 -4.81
N ALA A 69 -2.95 -26.61 -5.57
CA ALA A 69 -2.55 -25.27 -5.15
C ALA A 69 -3.65 -24.26 -5.51
N ARG A 70 -4.67 -24.13 -4.65
CA ARG A 70 -5.72 -23.10 -4.77
C ARG A 70 -6.35 -22.79 -3.41
N LYS A 71 -5.58 -22.26 -2.44
CA LYS A 71 -6.22 -21.72 -1.23
C LYS A 71 -5.41 -20.86 -0.23
N HIS A 72 -4.30 -20.22 -0.59
CA HIS A 72 -3.45 -19.60 0.43
C HIS A 72 -3.20 -18.12 0.15
N LEU A 73 -3.55 -17.24 1.11
CA LEU A 73 -3.35 -15.77 1.15
C LEU A 73 -4.54 -14.83 0.83
N GLN A 74 -5.79 -15.30 0.97
CA GLN A 74 -6.91 -14.37 1.25
C GLN A 74 -6.84 -13.78 2.69
N ASP A 75 -5.81 -14.18 3.44
CA ASP A 75 -5.61 -13.93 4.88
C ASP A 75 -4.99 -12.57 5.21
N TYR A 76 -4.56 -11.82 4.19
CA TYR A 76 -4.04 -10.46 4.32
C TYR A 76 -5.17 -9.44 4.60
N TYR A 77 -6.37 -9.74 4.10
CA TYR A 77 -7.52 -8.85 4.13
C TYR A 77 -8.17 -8.72 5.51
N TRP A 78 -8.04 -9.72 6.38
CA TRP A 78 -8.82 -9.75 7.62
C TRP A 78 -8.49 -8.59 8.58
N PHE A 79 -7.23 -8.15 8.71
CA PHE A 79 -6.92 -7.12 9.72
C PHE A 79 -7.42 -5.72 9.33
N PHE A 80 -7.31 -5.35 8.05
CA PHE A 80 -7.84 -4.07 7.56
C PHE A 80 -9.36 -4.12 7.28
N ILE A 81 -9.92 -5.25 6.84
CA ILE A 81 -11.36 -5.38 6.53
C ILE A 81 -12.23 -5.71 7.76
N SER A 82 -11.74 -6.45 8.75
CA SER A 82 -12.58 -6.82 9.92
C SER A 82 -12.52 -5.84 11.09
N GLY A 83 -11.45 -5.05 11.19
CA GLY A 83 -11.37 -3.89 12.09
C GLY A 83 -11.71 -2.56 11.42
N GLY A 84 -11.53 -2.46 10.09
CA GLY A 84 -11.95 -1.31 9.31
C GLY A 84 -13.40 -1.44 8.89
N ARG A 85 -14.24 -0.54 9.39
CA ARG A 85 -15.66 -0.23 9.04
C ARG A 85 -16.29 -1.01 7.85
N ALA A 86 -16.39 -2.33 7.93
CA ALA A 86 -17.21 -3.15 7.05
C ALA A 86 -18.63 -3.36 7.62
N ALA A 87 -18.84 -2.97 8.89
CA ALA A 87 -20.18 -2.79 9.45
C ALA A 87 -20.86 -1.63 8.71
N ASP A 88 -21.51 -1.98 7.59
CA ASP A 88 -22.36 -1.14 6.77
C ASP A 88 -21.64 -0.17 5.82
N MET A 89 -20.74 -0.66 4.97
CA MET A 89 -20.31 0.13 3.79
C MET A 89 -21.53 0.59 2.97
N SER A 90 -22.64 -0.16 2.90
CA SER A 90 -23.88 0.32 2.27
C SER A 90 -24.53 1.54 2.94
N ALA A 91 -24.33 1.77 4.25
CA ALA A 91 -24.82 2.97 4.92
C ALA A 91 -23.82 4.14 4.96
N TRP A 92 -22.52 3.89 4.77
CA TRP A 92 -21.47 4.92 4.87
C TRP A 92 -20.76 5.25 3.55
N LEU A 93 -20.67 4.30 2.61
CA LEU A 93 -20.12 4.42 1.25
C LEU A 93 -21.06 3.72 0.25
N LEU A 94 -22.03 4.46 -0.26
CA LEU A 94 -23.09 3.96 -1.15
C LEU A 94 -22.56 3.28 -2.44
N CYS A 95 -21.32 3.53 -2.83
CA CYS A 95 -20.68 3.02 -4.03
C CYS A 95 -19.14 3.07 -3.93
N HIS A 96 -18.46 2.65 -4.99
CA HIS A 96 -17.00 2.69 -5.07
C HIS A 96 -16.46 4.12 -4.83
N PRO A 97 -15.29 4.31 -4.18
CA PRO A 97 -14.72 5.64 -3.96
C PRO A 97 -14.60 6.49 -5.22
N TYR A 98 -14.35 5.86 -6.38
CA TYR A 98 -14.40 6.52 -7.69
C TYR A 98 -15.73 7.23 -7.93
N ASP A 99 -16.86 6.53 -7.80
CA ASP A 99 -18.20 7.06 -8.08
C ASP A 99 -18.60 8.15 -7.07
N LEU A 100 -18.13 8.02 -5.82
CA LEU A 100 -18.37 9.02 -4.78
C LEU A 100 -17.72 10.37 -5.10
N THR A 101 -16.61 10.42 -5.84
CA THR A 101 -15.96 11.71 -6.16
C THR A 101 -16.82 12.64 -7.02
N PHE A 102 -17.75 12.09 -7.81
CA PHE A 102 -18.65 12.86 -8.67
C PHE A 102 -19.82 13.50 -7.91
N THR A 103 -20.21 12.92 -6.78
CA THR A 103 -21.38 13.33 -6.00
C THR A 103 -21.02 14.00 -4.68
N ALA A 104 -19.84 13.69 -4.13
CA ALA A 104 -19.37 14.26 -2.88
C ALA A 104 -19.08 15.77 -3.01
N PRO A 105 -19.35 16.56 -1.95
CA PRO A 105 -18.90 17.95 -1.89
C PRO A 105 -17.38 18.03 -2.07
N ARG A 106 -16.95 18.85 -3.02
CA ARG A 106 -15.53 19.11 -3.29
C ARG A 106 -14.88 19.73 -2.07
N LYS A 107 -13.71 19.22 -1.71
CA LYS A 107 -12.88 19.76 -0.62
C LYS A 107 -11.43 19.80 -1.08
N THR A 108 -10.65 20.68 -0.49
CA THR A 108 -9.20 20.60 -0.64
C THR A 108 -8.68 19.36 0.09
N ALA A 109 -7.71 18.66 -0.50
CA ALA A 109 -7.06 17.51 0.13
C ALA A 109 -5.54 17.66 0.14
N MET A 110 -4.92 17.27 1.25
CA MET A 110 -3.48 17.02 1.32
C MET A 110 -3.26 15.51 1.31
N ILE A 111 -2.43 15.04 0.38
CA ILE A 111 -2.12 13.63 0.20
C ILE A 111 -0.61 13.46 0.03
N GLY A 112 -0.10 12.29 0.37
CA GLY A 112 1.29 12.00 0.07
C GLY A 112 1.73 10.64 0.53
N LEU A 113 2.94 10.31 0.11
CA LEU A 113 3.60 9.04 0.29
C LEU A 113 4.98 9.25 0.89
N THR A 114 5.60 8.18 1.34
CA THR A 114 7.04 8.13 1.57
C THR A 114 7.74 7.52 0.35
N ASN A 115 9.03 7.82 0.15
CA ASN A 115 9.77 7.33 -1.03
C ASN A 115 10.00 5.80 -1.03
N LYS A 116 9.80 5.13 0.12
CA LYS A 116 9.95 3.68 0.28
C LYS A 116 8.87 3.10 1.21
N GLU A 117 7.60 3.36 0.94
CA GLU A 117 6.44 2.90 1.73
C GLU A 117 6.60 1.48 2.29
N ALA A 118 6.79 0.50 1.41
CA ALA A 118 6.79 -0.90 1.84
C ALA A 118 8.04 -1.34 2.59
N ALA A 119 9.08 -0.50 2.72
CA ALA A 119 10.30 -0.86 3.44
C ALA A 119 10.04 -1.17 4.92
N LEU A 120 8.96 -0.63 5.49
CA LEU A 120 8.46 -1.01 6.82
C LEU A 120 8.17 -2.52 6.92
N PHE A 121 7.56 -3.08 5.87
CA PHE A 121 7.11 -4.47 5.83
C PHE A 121 8.18 -5.40 5.25
N THR A 122 8.87 -4.97 4.20
CA THR A 122 9.84 -5.81 3.46
C THR A 122 11.21 -5.84 4.11
N ILE A 123 11.73 -4.70 4.59
CA ILE A 123 13.12 -4.58 5.08
C ILE A 123 13.16 -4.55 6.61
N MET A 124 12.34 -3.72 7.24
CA MET A 124 12.26 -3.65 8.70
C MET A 124 11.51 -4.84 9.30
N GLY A 125 10.70 -5.54 8.48
CA GLY A 125 9.98 -6.74 8.89
C GLY A 125 8.96 -6.48 9.99
N VAL A 126 8.40 -5.27 10.07
CA VAL A 126 7.44 -4.92 11.11
C VAL A 126 6.14 -5.70 10.92
N ALA A 127 5.57 -6.12 12.05
CA ALA A 127 4.33 -6.87 12.17
C ALA A 127 4.26 -8.14 11.29
N PRO A 128 5.20 -9.10 11.42
CA PRO A 128 5.23 -10.32 10.61
C PRO A 128 4.03 -11.24 10.83
N PHE A 129 3.25 -11.02 11.90
CA PHE A 129 1.97 -11.70 12.11
C PHE A 129 0.84 -11.16 11.22
N MET A 130 1.01 -9.96 10.66
CA MET A 130 0.09 -9.34 9.70
C MET A 130 0.49 -9.59 8.25
N GLN A 131 1.76 -9.93 7.99
CA GLN A 131 2.34 -9.93 6.65
C GLN A 131 3.52 -10.88 6.48
N LYS A 132 3.72 -11.39 5.26
CA LYS A 132 4.83 -12.30 4.89
C LYS A 132 5.74 -11.75 3.79
N PHE A 133 5.82 -10.43 3.67
CA PHE A 133 6.69 -9.71 2.76
C PHE A 133 8.11 -9.49 3.30
N SER A 134 8.32 -9.68 4.60
CA SER A 134 9.64 -9.48 5.20
C SER A 134 10.72 -10.31 4.53
N VAL A 135 11.82 -9.66 4.15
CA VAL A 135 13.04 -10.30 3.70
C VAL A 135 13.95 -10.49 4.91
N ASN A 136 14.35 -11.73 5.18
CA ASN A 136 15.27 -12.00 6.27
C ASN A 136 16.66 -11.40 5.97
N PRO A 137 17.19 -10.48 6.80
CA PRO A 137 18.50 -9.87 6.61
C PRO A 137 19.65 -10.86 6.47
N THR A 138 19.57 -12.05 7.10
CA THR A 138 20.62 -13.08 6.99
C THR A 138 20.65 -13.74 5.61
N THR A 139 19.65 -13.51 4.78
CA THR A 139 19.48 -14.12 3.44
C THR A 139 19.47 -13.08 2.32
N TYR A 140 19.90 -11.85 2.61
CA TYR A 140 19.95 -10.78 1.60
C TYR A 140 20.79 -11.18 0.40
N THR A 141 21.99 -11.73 0.62
CA THR A 141 22.90 -12.18 -0.44
C THR A 141 22.32 -13.28 -1.33
N ASP A 142 21.28 -13.99 -0.88
CA ASP A 142 20.61 -15.02 -1.67
C ASP A 142 19.61 -14.42 -2.67
N TRP A 143 19.37 -13.11 -2.63
CA TRP A 143 18.52 -12.44 -3.60
C TRP A 143 19.24 -12.27 -4.93
N ASN A 144 18.61 -12.84 -5.95
CA ASN A 144 19.01 -12.77 -7.33
C ASN A 144 17.76 -12.59 -8.21
N ARG A 145 18.00 -12.46 -9.52
CA ARG A 145 16.96 -12.33 -10.55
C ARG A 145 15.86 -13.39 -10.42
N GLU A 146 16.26 -14.66 -10.33
CA GLU A 146 15.33 -15.79 -10.28
C GLU A 146 14.46 -15.74 -9.02
N LYS A 147 15.06 -15.44 -7.87
CA LYS A 147 14.33 -15.31 -6.60
C LYS A 147 13.31 -14.17 -6.66
N LEU A 148 13.67 -13.02 -7.23
CA LEU A 148 12.73 -11.92 -7.44
C LEU A 148 11.59 -12.32 -8.37
N ILE A 149 11.90 -12.87 -9.55
CA ILE A 149 10.90 -13.33 -10.52
C ILE A 149 9.92 -14.31 -9.87
N ASN A 150 10.43 -15.33 -9.16
CA ASN A 150 9.61 -16.32 -8.49
C ASN A 150 8.73 -15.71 -7.39
N LYS A 151 9.20 -14.66 -6.70
CA LYS A 151 8.39 -13.93 -5.72
C LYS A 151 7.29 -13.11 -6.38
N LEU A 152 7.60 -12.37 -7.44
CA LEU A 152 6.61 -11.57 -8.17
C LEU A 152 5.53 -12.45 -8.80
N LYS A 153 5.91 -13.54 -9.47
CA LYS A 153 4.99 -14.53 -10.03
C LYS A 153 4.01 -15.05 -8.99
N LYS A 154 4.54 -15.52 -7.86
CA LYS A 154 3.72 -16.01 -6.75
C LYS A 154 2.73 -14.94 -6.27
N LEU A 155 3.14 -13.68 -6.15
CA LEU A 155 2.23 -12.61 -5.71
C LEU A 155 1.11 -12.35 -6.73
N VAL A 156 1.43 -12.29 -8.02
CA VAL A 156 0.42 -12.09 -9.07
C VAL A 156 -0.55 -13.28 -9.15
N GLU A 157 -0.04 -14.50 -9.01
CA GLU A 157 -0.85 -15.73 -9.01
C GLU A 157 -1.83 -15.84 -7.84
N LEU A 158 -1.58 -15.11 -6.74
CA LEU A 158 -2.53 -15.02 -5.63
C LEU A 158 -3.73 -14.15 -5.97
N ASP A 159 -3.48 -13.14 -6.77
CA ASP A 159 -4.40 -12.03 -6.96
C ASP A 159 -5.20 -12.14 -8.27
N TYR A 160 -4.64 -12.84 -9.24
CA TYR A 160 -5.25 -13.06 -10.54
C TYR A 160 -5.37 -14.56 -10.81
N SER A 161 -6.41 -14.97 -11.53
CA SER A 161 -6.58 -16.35 -12.00
C SER A 161 -7.16 -16.43 -13.41
N GLY A 162 -7.13 -15.30 -14.13
CA GLY A 162 -7.63 -15.20 -15.50
C GLY A 162 -6.64 -15.74 -16.53
N THR A 163 -7.08 -15.74 -17.78
CA THR A 163 -6.36 -16.36 -18.90
C THR A 163 -5.08 -15.63 -19.30
N ASP A 164 -4.95 -14.34 -18.97
CA ASP A 164 -3.81 -13.50 -19.37
C ASP A 164 -2.64 -13.50 -18.35
N MET A 165 -2.63 -14.45 -17.41
CA MET A 165 -1.68 -14.50 -16.30
C MET A 165 -0.23 -14.36 -16.76
N GLN A 166 0.16 -15.13 -17.76
CA GLN A 166 1.54 -15.15 -18.24
C GLN A 166 1.95 -13.79 -18.83
N ASN A 167 1.05 -13.16 -19.60
CA ASN A 167 1.31 -11.85 -20.20
C ASN A 167 1.48 -10.76 -19.13
N ILE A 168 0.63 -10.79 -18.10
CA ILE A 168 0.72 -9.88 -16.94
C ILE A 168 2.07 -10.06 -16.23
N ILE A 169 2.43 -11.31 -15.93
CA ILE A 169 3.70 -11.65 -15.28
C ILE A 169 4.88 -11.16 -16.10
N ASP A 170 4.87 -11.38 -17.41
CA ASP A 170 5.97 -10.97 -18.29
C ASP A 170 6.13 -9.45 -18.32
N GLU A 171 5.03 -8.69 -18.34
CA GLU A 171 5.08 -7.22 -18.25
C GLU A 171 5.58 -6.73 -16.87
N ILE A 172 5.19 -7.39 -15.79
CA ILE A 172 5.69 -7.11 -14.43
C ILE A 172 7.20 -7.40 -14.33
N ILE A 173 7.67 -8.49 -14.91
CA ILE A 173 9.10 -8.83 -14.95
C ILE A 173 9.85 -7.76 -15.76
N ALA A 174 9.34 -7.37 -16.92
CA ALA A 174 9.96 -6.33 -17.74
C ALA A 174 10.11 -5.01 -16.97
N TYR A 175 9.09 -4.63 -16.20
CA TYR A 175 9.08 -3.35 -15.47
C TYR A 175 9.91 -3.34 -14.17
N TYR A 176 9.85 -4.41 -13.38
CA TYR A 176 10.51 -4.48 -12.07
C TYR A 176 11.84 -5.20 -12.07
N VAL A 177 12.10 -6.08 -13.03
CA VAL A 177 13.33 -6.87 -13.08
C VAL A 177 14.25 -6.37 -14.18
N ASP A 178 13.75 -6.24 -15.41
CA ASP A 178 14.60 -5.96 -16.59
C ASP A 178 15.01 -4.50 -16.71
N ARG A 179 14.12 -3.57 -16.32
CA ARG A 179 14.37 -2.13 -16.42
C ARG A 179 15.56 -1.73 -15.54
N GLY A 180 16.68 -1.43 -16.20
CA GLY A 180 17.90 -0.97 -15.53
C GLY A 180 18.48 -2.03 -14.57
N GLU A 181 18.38 -3.31 -14.92
CA GLU A 181 18.84 -4.40 -14.06
C GLU A 181 20.30 -4.22 -13.61
N GLU A 182 20.51 -4.27 -12.30
CA GLU A 182 21.84 -4.43 -11.72
C GLU A 182 21.93 -5.80 -11.05
N ARG A 183 22.97 -6.57 -11.38
CA ARG A 183 23.12 -7.95 -10.91
C ARG A 183 23.70 -8.03 -9.49
N ASN A 184 23.03 -7.41 -8.53
CA ASN A 184 23.36 -7.46 -7.12
C ASN A 184 22.08 -7.61 -6.27
N TYR A 185 22.23 -8.14 -5.05
CA TYR A 185 21.10 -8.48 -4.20
C TYR A 185 20.31 -7.25 -3.72
N GLU A 186 20.98 -6.11 -3.52
CA GLU A 186 20.34 -4.88 -3.08
C GLU A 186 19.36 -4.38 -4.14
N PHE A 187 19.73 -4.44 -5.43
CA PHE A 187 18.82 -4.11 -6.54
C PHE A 187 17.56 -4.97 -6.50
N TYR A 188 17.69 -6.29 -6.37
CA TYR A 188 16.52 -7.19 -6.40
C TYR A 188 15.61 -7.01 -5.18
N ILE A 189 16.16 -6.75 -3.99
CA ILE A 189 15.36 -6.46 -2.79
C ILE A 189 14.70 -5.08 -2.89
N ASP A 190 15.38 -4.09 -3.45
CA ASP A 190 14.84 -2.76 -3.67
C ASP A 190 13.67 -2.80 -4.68
N ARG A 191 13.82 -3.55 -5.78
CA ARG A 191 12.75 -3.78 -6.76
C ARG A 191 11.56 -4.54 -6.18
N TYR A 192 11.82 -5.53 -5.33
CA TYR A 192 10.75 -6.19 -4.58
C TYR A 192 10.00 -5.21 -3.66
N THR A 193 10.74 -4.37 -2.94
CA THR A 193 10.15 -3.35 -2.06
C THR A 193 9.37 -2.30 -2.86
N GLN A 194 9.85 -1.92 -4.03
CA GLN A 194 9.13 -1.03 -4.95
C GLN A 194 7.81 -1.66 -5.41
N PHE A 195 7.82 -2.93 -5.85
CA PHE A 195 6.61 -3.64 -6.26
C PHE A 195 5.55 -3.65 -5.14
N ILE A 196 5.94 -3.94 -3.90
CA ILE A 196 5.01 -3.94 -2.76
C ILE A 196 4.54 -2.52 -2.43
N SER A 197 5.43 -1.51 -2.53
CA SER A 197 5.05 -0.10 -2.32
C SER A 197 3.98 0.33 -3.33
N ASP A 198 4.18 -0.05 -4.59
CA ASP A 198 3.32 0.35 -5.69
C ASP A 198 1.93 -0.29 -5.62
N THR A 199 1.90 -1.60 -5.34
CA THR A 199 0.65 -2.38 -5.25
C THR A 199 -0.19 -2.03 -4.03
N LEU A 200 0.43 -1.69 -2.90
CA LEU A 200 -0.30 -1.38 -1.67
C LEU A 200 -0.62 0.11 -1.50
N PHE A 201 0.27 1.01 -1.91
CA PHE A 201 0.17 2.42 -1.51
C PHE A 201 0.22 3.39 -2.70
N THR A 202 1.24 3.27 -3.55
CA THR A 202 1.54 4.31 -4.54
C THR A 202 0.41 4.50 -5.53
N VAL A 203 0.01 3.43 -6.24
CA VAL A 203 -0.89 3.55 -7.39
C VAL A 203 -2.28 3.98 -6.94
N SER A 204 -2.81 3.34 -5.90
CA SER A 204 -4.13 3.66 -5.36
C SER A 204 -4.22 5.09 -4.78
N LEU A 205 -3.12 5.61 -4.22
CA LEU A 205 -3.08 7.00 -3.76
C LEU A 205 -3.08 7.97 -4.94
N VAL A 206 -2.30 7.71 -5.98
CA VAL A 206 -2.28 8.55 -7.18
C VAL A 206 -3.62 8.49 -7.92
N ASP A 207 -4.25 7.32 -8.01
CA ASP A 207 -5.59 7.18 -8.62
C ASP A 207 -6.64 8.00 -7.87
N GLY A 208 -6.60 7.95 -6.55
CA GLY A 208 -7.42 8.80 -5.69
C GLY A 208 -7.11 10.30 -5.87
N ALA A 209 -5.87 10.67 -6.19
CA ALA A 209 -5.47 12.05 -6.46
C ALA A 209 -6.02 12.53 -7.81
N ILE A 210 -5.77 11.76 -8.88
CA ILE A 210 -6.19 12.04 -10.24
C ILE A 210 -7.72 12.14 -10.29
N THR A 211 -8.43 11.19 -9.69
CA THR A 211 -9.90 11.16 -9.72
C THR A 211 -10.51 12.37 -9.02
N ARG A 212 -10.03 12.71 -7.82
CA ARG A 212 -10.51 13.91 -7.10
C ARG A 212 -10.17 15.20 -7.84
N ARG A 213 -8.95 15.32 -8.37
CA ARG A 213 -8.57 16.48 -9.18
C ARG A 213 -9.48 16.63 -10.41
N ASN A 214 -9.72 15.54 -11.15
CA ASN A 214 -10.55 15.55 -12.35
C ASN A 214 -12.01 15.91 -12.05
N THR A 215 -12.46 15.70 -10.82
CA THR A 215 -13.80 16.11 -10.36
C THR A 215 -13.82 17.50 -9.71
N GLY A 216 -12.71 18.25 -9.74
CA GLY A 216 -12.61 19.66 -9.34
C GLY A 216 -12.17 19.89 -7.90
N TRP A 217 -11.52 18.91 -7.26
CA TRP A 217 -10.90 19.09 -5.95
C TRP A 217 -9.51 19.71 -6.10
N ASP A 218 -9.15 20.63 -5.21
CA ASP A 218 -7.77 21.11 -5.07
C ASP A 218 -6.96 20.06 -4.28
N ILE A 219 -5.79 19.70 -4.79
CA ILE A 219 -4.96 18.60 -4.28
C ILE A 219 -3.55 19.10 -4.01
N TYR A 220 -3.09 18.97 -2.77
CA TYR A 220 -1.70 19.21 -2.40
C TYR A 220 -1.00 17.87 -2.15
N ALA A 221 -0.24 17.42 -3.15
CA ALA A 221 0.50 16.17 -3.10
C ALA A 221 1.92 16.36 -2.55
N TYR A 222 2.45 15.38 -1.83
CA TYR A 222 3.86 15.31 -1.44
C TYR A 222 4.47 13.91 -1.54
N VAL A 223 5.80 13.86 -1.59
CA VAL A 223 6.61 12.66 -1.29
C VAL A 223 7.59 13.03 -0.19
N LEU A 224 7.58 12.31 0.93
CA LEU A 224 8.65 12.37 1.93
C LEU A 224 9.85 11.60 1.40
N ASP A 225 10.91 12.34 1.09
CA ASP A 225 12.19 11.84 0.56
C ASP A 225 13.33 12.20 1.53
N HIS A 226 13.09 11.93 2.81
CA HIS A 226 14.04 12.09 3.90
C HIS A 226 13.76 11.03 4.97
N HIS A 227 14.83 10.53 5.58
CA HIS A 227 14.74 9.67 6.75
C HIS A 227 15.93 9.94 7.66
N ASN A 228 15.72 9.82 8.97
CA ASN A 228 16.83 9.82 9.91
C ASN A 228 17.51 8.45 9.91
N GLU A 229 18.84 8.41 9.78
CA GLU A 229 19.60 7.14 9.71
C GLU A 229 19.47 6.29 10.97
N ALA A 230 19.15 6.88 12.13
CA ALA A 230 19.02 6.17 13.39
C ALA A 230 17.84 5.18 13.44
N VAL A 231 16.85 5.32 12.53
CA VAL A 231 15.73 4.35 12.45
C VAL A 231 16.12 3.03 11.78
N TRP A 232 17.26 3.01 11.08
CA TRP A 232 17.71 1.83 10.35
C TRP A 232 18.74 1.04 11.14
N ASN A 233 18.57 -0.29 11.15
CA ASN A 233 19.58 -1.19 11.67
C ASN A 233 20.85 -1.12 10.79
N ASP A 234 22.04 -1.07 11.41
CA ASP A 234 23.32 -0.98 10.71
C ASP A 234 23.57 -2.10 9.68
N ARG A 235 22.95 -3.27 9.87
CA ARG A 235 23.04 -4.40 8.92
C ARG A 235 22.25 -4.17 7.64
N VAL A 236 21.33 -3.21 7.60
CA VAL A 236 20.58 -2.86 6.39
C VAL A 236 21.49 -2.03 5.49
N PRO A 237 21.81 -2.48 4.26
CA PRO A 237 22.60 -1.70 3.32
C PRO A 237 21.98 -0.33 3.03
N LYS A 238 22.82 0.70 2.88
CA LYS A 238 22.36 2.09 2.68
C LYS A 238 21.39 2.23 1.51
N ARG A 239 21.61 1.51 0.41
CA ARG A 239 20.73 1.51 -0.76
C ARG A 239 19.30 1.09 -0.44
N LEU A 240 19.11 0.19 0.53
CA LEU A 240 17.80 -0.31 0.92
C LEU A 240 17.06 0.66 1.85
N ARG A 241 17.77 1.60 2.49
CA ARG A 241 17.20 2.60 3.41
C ARG A 241 16.42 3.68 2.66
N GLY A 242 15.48 4.30 3.35
CA GLY A 242 14.61 5.34 2.83
C GLY A 242 13.59 5.78 3.87
N ALA A 243 12.65 6.63 3.47
CA ALA A 243 11.47 6.93 4.27
C ALA A 243 10.49 5.74 4.17
N ALA A 244 10.46 4.90 5.20
CA ALA A 244 9.51 3.80 5.30
C ALA A 244 8.09 4.34 5.61
N HIS A 245 7.06 3.53 5.40
CA HIS A 245 5.69 3.85 5.81
C HIS A 245 5.66 4.43 7.23
N ALA A 246 4.89 5.51 7.43
CA ALA A 246 4.73 6.23 8.69
C ALA A 246 5.95 7.03 9.19
N SER A 247 6.99 7.19 8.37
CA SER A 247 8.18 8.00 8.71
C SER A 247 7.88 9.50 8.90
N GLU A 248 6.73 9.98 8.46
CA GLU A 248 6.31 11.37 8.65
C GLU A 248 5.91 11.72 10.10
N PHE A 249 5.52 10.73 10.93
CA PHE A 249 4.92 11.01 12.24
C PHE A 249 5.84 11.76 13.20
N PRO A 250 7.13 11.44 13.34
CA PRO A 250 8.03 12.21 14.20
C PRO A 250 7.99 13.71 13.87
N TYR A 251 8.02 14.03 12.58
CA TYR A 251 8.04 15.41 12.09
C TYR A 251 6.70 16.14 12.27
N ILE A 252 5.58 15.42 12.29
CA ILE A 252 4.23 16.00 12.44
C ILE A 252 3.87 16.21 13.91
N ASN A 253 4.08 15.20 14.75
CA ASN A 253 3.53 15.16 16.11
C ASN A 253 4.47 14.52 17.16
N GLY A 254 5.71 14.21 16.79
CA GLY A 254 6.68 13.62 17.71
C GLY A 254 6.39 12.15 18.09
N VAL A 255 5.59 11.43 17.31
CA VAL A 255 5.35 9.99 17.52
C VAL A 255 6.38 9.16 16.75
N TYR A 256 7.16 8.34 17.46
CA TYR A 256 8.27 7.56 16.92
C TYR A 256 7.94 6.07 16.76
N LEU A 257 7.20 5.71 15.70
CA LEU A 257 6.83 4.31 15.45
C LEU A 257 8.01 3.41 15.04
N LEU A 258 9.08 3.99 14.50
CA LEU A 258 10.21 3.27 13.90
C LEU A 258 11.50 3.35 14.73
N GLY A 259 11.40 3.87 15.95
CA GLY A 259 12.54 4.16 16.82
C GLY A 259 12.71 5.65 17.06
N GLU A 260 13.06 5.99 18.30
CA GLU A 260 13.32 7.37 18.70
C GLU A 260 14.65 7.87 18.13
N PHE A 261 14.68 9.13 17.70
CA PHE A 261 15.89 9.82 17.26
C PHE A 261 15.84 11.29 17.65
N LYS A 262 17.02 11.91 17.71
CA LYS A 262 17.13 13.36 17.92
C LYS A 262 17.13 14.06 16.58
N PHE A 263 16.38 15.13 16.47
CA PHE A 263 16.36 15.95 15.27
C PHE A 263 17.69 16.68 15.12
N ASP A 264 18.26 16.58 13.93
CA ASP A 264 19.29 17.51 13.48
C ASP A 264 18.66 18.71 12.75
N GLU A 265 19.49 19.57 12.16
CA GLU A 265 19.03 20.74 11.40
C GLU A 265 18.19 20.36 10.18
N ASN A 266 18.50 19.22 9.54
CA ASN A 266 17.77 18.72 8.38
C ASN A 266 16.38 18.24 8.79
N ASP A 267 16.29 17.47 9.87
CA ASP A 267 15.04 17.00 10.47
C ASP A 267 14.15 18.17 10.90
N GLN A 268 14.74 19.25 11.43
CA GLN A 268 13.99 20.46 11.78
C GLN A 268 13.33 21.12 10.56
N VAL A 269 14.00 21.16 9.41
CA VAL A 269 13.39 21.65 8.16
C VAL A 269 12.18 20.79 7.76
N ILE A 270 12.29 19.46 7.88
CA ILE A 270 11.18 18.55 7.57
C ILE A 270 10.00 18.80 8.52
N ALA A 271 10.29 18.93 9.82
CA ALA A 271 9.29 19.22 10.85
C ALA A 271 8.58 20.55 10.60
N ASP A 272 9.33 21.60 10.31
CA ASP A 272 8.79 22.93 10.00
C ASP A 272 7.88 22.89 8.78
N ILE A 273 8.26 22.18 7.71
CA ILE A 273 7.43 22.01 6.52
C ILE A 273 6.11 21.33 6.90
N PHE A 274 6.14 20.18 7.59
CA PHE A 274 4.90 19.47 7.95
C PHE A 274 4.02 20.27 8.90
N GLN A 275 4.57 20.75 10.00
CA GLN A 275 3.80 21.41 11.06
C GLN A 275 3.18 22.71 10.55
N GLN A 276 3.96 23.59 9.92
CA GLN A 276 3.44 24.85 9.39
C GLN A 276 2.42 24.58 8.27
N SER A 277 2.72 23.67 7.34
CA SER A 277 1.83 23.39 6.21
C SER A 277 0.51 22.76 6.65
N ILE A 278 0.52 21.84 7.62
CA ILE A 278 -0.71 21.25 8.16
C ILE A 278 -1.55 22.29 8.90
N ILE A 279 -0.93 23.12 9.75
CA ILE A 279 -1.62 24.20 10.47
C ILE A 279 -2.30 25.15 9.48
N GLU A 280 -1.59 25.58 8.45
CA GLU A 280 -2.11 26.51 7.45
C GLU A 280 -3.16 25.85 6.55
N PHE A 281 -2.97 24.58 6.18
CA PHE A 281 -3.97 23.83 5.43
C PHE A 281 -5.29 23.70 6.19
N VAL A 282 -5.23 23.41 7.50
CA VAL A 282 -6.44 23.30 8.34
C VAL A 282 -7.15 24.65 8.47
N LYS A 283 -6.41 25.75 8.60
CA LYS A 283 -7.00 27.10 8.76
C LYS A 283 -7.55 27.66 7.46
N ASN A 284 -6.82 27.49 6.36
CA ASN A 284 -6.99 28.26 5.14
C ASN A 284 -7.29 27.40 3.90
N GLY A 285 -7.26 26.09 4.02
CA GLY A 285 -7.45 25.17 2.89
C GLY A 285 -6.28 25.12 1.91
N ALA A 286 -5.12 25.69 2.26
CA ALA A 286 -3.90 25.63 1.45
C ALA A 286 -2.67 25.53 2.37
N PRO A 287 -1.71 24.63 2.09
CA PRO A 287 -0.49 24.52 2.86
C PRO A 287 0.43 25.71 2.61
N LYS A 288 1.05 26.20 3.68
CA LYS A 288 2.07 27.24 3.62
C LYS A 288 3.13 26.98 4.68
N ASN A 289 4.39 27.22 4.32
CA ASN A 289 5.54 27.14 5.20
C ASN A 289 6.60 28.17 4.76
N GLN A 290 7.65 28.33 5.55
CA GLN A 290 8.73 29.29 5.29
C GLN A 290 9.81 28.81 4.30
N HIS A 291 9.83 27.53 3.94
CA HIS A 291 10.94 26.94 3.17
C HIS A 291 10.64 26.84 1.67
N VAL A 292 9.39 26.61 1.30
CA VAL A 292 9.00 26.37 -0.09
C VAL A 292 7.54 26.77 -0.34
N VAL A 293 7.26 27.26 -1.54
CA VAL A 293 5.88 27.47 -2.00
C VAL A 293 5.30 26.12 -2.43
N TRP A 294 4.40 25.57 -1.61
CA TRP A 294 3.70 24.34 -1.92
C TRP A 294 2.49 24.62 -2.83
N GLN A 295 2.62 24.25 -4.11
CA GLN A 295 1.58 24.48 -5.11
C GLN A 295 0.58 23.33 -5.16
N ASP A 296 -0.66 23.64 -5.57
CA ASP A 296 -1.65 22.65 -5.96
C ASP A 296 -1.10 21.73 -7.07
N ALA A 297 -1.58 20.48 -7.12
CA ALA A 297 -1.14 19.45 -8.06
C ALA A 297 -1.32 19.87 -9.54
N GLY A 298 -2.13 20.89 -9.80
CA GLY A 298 -2.32 21.52 -11.10
C GLY A 298 -3.24 20.71 -12.01
N LYS A 299 -3.53 21.27 -13.19
CA LYS A 299 -4.42 20.67 -14.19
C LYS A 299 -3.70 19.92 -15.31
N ASP A 300 -2.36 19.89 -15.27
CA ASP A 300 -1.55 19.14 -16.24
C ASP A 300 -1.78 17.63 -16.07
N THR A 301 -1.64 16.87 -17.16
CA THR A 301 -1.48 15.42 -17.16
C THR A 301 -0.53 14.91 -16.06
N LYS A 302 0.58 15.60 -15.82
CA LYS A 302 1.53 15.27 -14.76
C LYS A 302 1.23 16.07 -13.49
N LEU A 303 0.77 15.39 -12.45
CA LEU A 303 0.53 15.99 -11.14
C LEU A 303 1.83 16.59 -10.58
N ARG A 304 1.76 17.85 -10.15
CA ARG A 304 2.78 18.48 -9.31
C ARG A 304 2.71 17.91 -7.90
N TYR A 305 3.86 17.84 -7.24
CA TYR A 305 3.94 17.43 -5.84
C TYR A 305 5.14 18.10 -5.17
N LEU A 306 5.08 18.28 -3.86
CA LEU A 306 6.21 18.73 -3.07
C LEU A 306 7.08 17.51 -2.70
N ARG A 307 8.34 17.51 -3.11
CA ARG A 307 9.35 16.63 -2.52
C ARG A 307 9.78 17.24 -1.20
N ILE A 308 9.40 16.59 -0.09
CA ILE A 308 9.79 16.99 1.26
C ILE A 308 11.12 16.29 1.57
N ALA A 309 12.18 17.09 1.55
CA ALA A 309 13.55 16.72 1.86
C ALA A 309 14.24 17.97 2.48
N PRO A 310 15.46 17.87 3.02
CA PRO A 310 16.11 19.02 3.67
C PRO A 310 16.25 20.22 2.72
N ASN A 311 16.40 19.94 1.42
CA ASN A 311 16.21 20.91 0.35
C ASN A 311 14.88 20.61 -0.36
N PRO A 312 13.75 21.20 0.09
CA PRO A 312 12.44 20.91 -0.45
C PRO A 312 12.26 21.50 -1.86
N GLU A 313 11.54 20.80 -2.72
CA GLU A 313 11.41 21.17 -4.13
C GLU A 313 10.04 20.77 -4.69
N MET A 314 9.39 21.67 -5.42
CA MET A 314 8.22 21.32 -6.24
C MET A 314 8.66 20.53 -7.47
N LYS A 315 8.13 19.32 -7.62
CA LYS A 315 8.38 18.43 -8.76
C LYS A 315 7.10 18.20 -9.55
N SER A 316 7.24 17.64 -10.75
CA SER A 316 6.15 17.21 -11.61
C SER A 316 6.29 15.72 -11.93
N GLY A 317 5.17 15.03 -12.11
CA GLY A 317 5.13 13.60 -12.37
C GLY A 317 5.06 12.78 -11.08
N PHE A 318 4.07 13.05 -10.23
CA PHE A 318 3.84 12.30 -8.99
C PHE A 318 3.61 10.81 -9.27
N ASN A 319 4.70 10.02 -9.22
CA ASN A 319 4.76 8.58 -9.52
C ASN A 319 4.14 8.18 -10.87
N ASN A 320 4.18 9.06 -11.88
CA ASN A 320 3.45 8.85 -13.14
C ASN A 320 3.91 7.59 -13.90
N GLU A 321 5.22 7.32 -13.96
CA GLU A 321 5.73 6.14 -14.70
C GLU A 321 5.17 4.83 -14.14
N THR A 322 5.13 4.70 -12.82
CA THR A 322 4.55 3.54 -12.14
C THR A 322 3.05 3.44 -12.39
N VAL A 323 2.33 4.55 -12.28
CA VAL A 323 0.88 4.58 -12.49
C VAL A 323 0.55 4.22 -13.93
N ASP A 324 1.26 4.79 -14.91
CA ASP A 324 1.11 4.49 -16.33
C ASP A 324 1.32 2.99 -16.60
N PHE A 325 2.33 2.38 -15.98
CA PHE A 325 2.58 0.94 -16.06
C PHE A 325 1.40 0.11 -15.53
N TRP A 326 0.94 0.37 -14.31
CA TRP A 326 -0.15 -0.40 -13.71
C TRP A 326 -1.49 -0.17 -14.43
N HIS A 327 -1.75 1.05 -14.91
CA HIS A 327 -2.93 1.36 -15.71
C HIS A 327 -2.92 0.62 -17.05
N LYS A 328 -1.75 0.45 -17.68
CA LYS A 328 -1.61 -0.34 -18.91
C LYS A 328 -2.05 -1.80 -18.71
N LEU A 329 -1.81 -2.40 -17.54
CA LEU A 329 -2.22 -3.78 -17.26
C LEU A 329 -3.75 -3.96 -17.19
N ARG A 330 -4.52 -2.88 -17.00
CA ARG A 330 -5.99 -2.91 -17.02
C ARG A 330 -6.56 -3.40 -18.36
N LYS A 331 -5.79 -3.40 -19.44
CA LYS A 331 -6.19 -4.00 -20.73
C LYS A 331 -6.56 -5.49 -20.63
N TYR A 332 -6.14 -6.19 -19.57
CA TYR A 332 -6.48 -7.58 -19.29
C TYR A 332 -7.79 -7.75 -18.51
N ALA A 333 -8.67 -6.74 -18.57
CA ALA A 333 -10.00 -6.70 -17.96
C ALA A 333 -10.04 -6.85 -16.42
N PHE A 334 -8.88 -6.72 -15.76
CA PHE A 334 -8.74 -6.83 -14.30
C PHE A 334 -7.75 -5.80 -13.79
N ASP A 335 -8.12 -5.09 -12.72
CA ASP A 335 -7.26 -4.16 -12.01
C ASP A 335 -6.59 -4.87 -10.83
N LEU A 336 -5.28 -5.10 -10.93
CA LEU A 336 -4.47 -5.75 -9.89
C LEU A 336 -4.23 -4.88 -8.65
N ILE A 337 -4.47 -3.58 -8.74
CA ILE A 337 -4.30 -2.64 -7.61
C ILE A 337 -5.57 -2.60 -6.77
N GLU A 338 -6.74 -2.52 -7.42
CA GLU A 338 -8.04 -2.50 -6.75
C GLU A 338 -8.60 -3.91 -6.49
N MET A 339 -8.07 -4.92 -7.17
CA MET A 339 -8.48 -6.32 -7.07
C MET A 339 -9.92 -6.56 -7.55
N MET A 340 -10.27 -5.93 -8.67
CA MET A 340 -11.61 -5.96 -9.25
C MET A 340 -11.56 -5.99 -10.78
N PRO A 341 -12.62 -6.47 -11.46
CA PRO A 341 -12.76 -6.27 -12.90
C PRO A 341 -12.65 -4.79 -13.25
N THR A 342 -12.00 -4.49 -14.37
CA THR A 342 -11.95 -3.10 -14.85
C THR A 342 -13.36 -2.66 -15.23
N LYS A 343 -13.72 -1.43 -14.87
CA LYS A 343 -14.92 -0.81 -15.45
C LYS A 343 -14.69 -0.73 -16.96
N ASP A 344 -15.58 -1.33 -17.75
CA ASP A 344 -15.51 -1.23 -19.21
C ASP A 344 -15.35 0.23 -19.59
N SER A 345 -14.37 0.54 -20.44
CA SER A 345 -14.20 1.88 -21.04
C SER A 345 -15.30 2.21 -22.06
N ASN A 346 -16.46 1.55 -21.97
CA ASN A 346 -17.62 1.76 -22.83
C ASN A 346 -18.71 2.52 -22.07
N THR A 347 -18.48 3.80 -21.85
CA THR A 347 -19.51 4.86 -21.90
C THR A 347 -18.88 6.17 -22.34
#